data_AF-A0A430FJT7-F1
#
_entry.id   AF-A0A430FJT7-F1
#
_cell.length_a   1.000
_cell.length_b   1.000
_cell.length_c   1.000
_cell.angle_alpha   90.00
_cell.angle_beta   90.00
_cell.angle_gamma   90.00
#
_symmetry.space_group_name_H-M   'P 1'
#
loop_
_entity.id
_entity.type
_entity.pdbx_description
1 polymer ?
#
loop_
_entity_poly.entity_id
_entity_poly.type
_entity_poly.pdbx_seq_one_letter_code
_entity_poly.pdbx_strand_id
1 'polypeptide(L)'
;MTNNVVTIGNEYIPLTPFQGVVVYRPVDEHARIGVTIMLMHSDDVYHGFVPAPELAQRGFTVVTSTIQHAAETLDEKITDLARAVDWAKQHMPNNRLILLGHSGGATLMSAYQAIAERGEQVFQDEHRIIKLSHIGPLTPADGIMLLDSNFGNGVMSLLSLEPGLADPDDARTLKADYDLFAETNGWVNETEGAHYSPEFVARYVAAQAARNDQLIDYALSRLRLIEAGEGRFEDDEPMTILGGNQFAPCNRLFPQDLAYLSHTEHEWPIIHADGTISEEIVASKRRPRYSPAPTRINGLSTKQTTVRSFLTNFAVRTHGFNYDASRVNGIDWDSAYCNTPGNVQHIAVPALIMGNTGSYEFMAAEQIYANIASTDKTLTFVEGASHNFTPETSAEEYPGQFGDTVTHCFDFVAHWLKERF
;
A
#
# COMPACT_ATOMS: atom_id res chain seq x y z
N MET A 1 11.78 4.97 24.02
CA MET A 1 12.72 6.05 23.63
C MET A 1 11.90 7.32 23.47
N THR A 2 12.11 8.37 24.26
CA THR A 2 11.30 9.61 24.18
C THR A 2 12.06 10.68 23.40
N ASN A 3 11.52 11.15 22.28
CA ASN A 3 12.11 12.29 21.56
C ASN A 3 11.60 13.62 22.12
N ASN A 4 12.46 14.65 22.10
CA ASN A 4 12.02 16.02 22.33
C ASN A 4 11.17 16.48 21.12
N VAL A 5 9.96 16.95 21.37
CA VAL A 5 9.09 17.56 20.35
C VAL A 5 9.34 19.07 20.24
N VAL A 6 9.29 19.60 19.03
CA VAL A 6 9.49 21.04 18.76
C VAL A 6 8.31 21.64 18.02
N THR A 7 8.15 22.97 18.13
CA THR A 7 7.12 23.71 17.38
C THR A 7 7.40 23.64 15.88
N ILE A 8 6.38 23.31 15.11
CA ILE A 8 6.46 23.17 13.64
C ILE A 8 5.62 24.24 12.93
N GLY A 9 6.01 24.53 11.70
CA GLY A 9 5.20 25.25 10.71
C GLY A 9 4.92 24.37 9.50
N ASN A 10 3.94 24.77 8.70
CA ASN A 10 3.70 24.20 7.37
C ASN A 10 3.45 25.30 6.33
N GLU A 11 3.83 25.02 5.09
CA GLU A 11 3.68 25.93 3.95
C GLU A 11 3.33 25.13 2.69
N TYR A 12 2.32 25.58 1.95
CA TYR A 12 1.96 25.02 0.64
C TYR A 12 2.68 25.77 -0.48
N ILE A 13 3.31 25.03 -1.40
CA ILE A 13 4.07 25.55 -2.52
C ILE A 13 3.55 24.89 -3.80
N PRO A 14 2.94 25.63 -4.74
CA PRO A 14 2.50 25.05 -6.01
C PRO A 14 3.71 24.68 -6.89
N LEU A 15 3.67 23.50 -7.50
CA LEU A 15 4.65 23.06 -8.50
C LEU A 15 4.11 23.23 -9.92
N THR A 16 2.83 22.88 -10.10
CA THR A 16 2.06 23.03 -11.35
C THR A 16 0.67 23.56 -10.98
N PRO A 17 -0.21 23.85 -11.96
CA PRO A 17 -1.61 24.18 -11.67
C PRO A 17 -2.39 23.07 -10.94
N PHE A 18 -1.92 21.82 -11.01
CA PHE A 18 -2.63 20.64 -10.49
C PHE A 18 -1.83 19.84 -9.44
N GLN A 19 -0.59 20.25 -9.15
CA GLN A 19 0.25 19.64 -8.12
C GLN A 19 0.96 20.71 -7.29
N GLY A 20 1.07 20.46 -5.99
CA GLY A 20 1.92 21.22 -5.09
C GLY A 20 2.54 20.34 -4.02
N VAL A 21 3.32 20.96 -3.14
CA VAL A 21 3.87 20.32 -1.95
C VAL A 21 3.42 21.06 -0.70
N VAL A 22 3.26 20.35 0.42
CA VAL A 22 3.21 20.97 1.76
C VAL A 22 4.47 20.57 2.51
N VAL A 23 5.22 21.58 2.97
CA VAL A 23 6.48 21.41 3.70
C VAL A 23 6.22 21.58 5.19
N TYR A 24 6.40 20.51 5.96
CA TYR A 24 6.37 20.50 7.42
C TYR A 24 7.80 20.54 7.96
N ARG A 25 8.09 21.43 8.92
CA ARG A 25 9.42 21.49 9.55
C ARG A 25 9.42 22.27 10.86
N PRO A 26 10.42 22.06 11.74
CA PRO A 26 10.67 22.94 12.88
C PRO A 26 10.75 24.41 12.50
N VAL A 27 10.10 25.26 13.30
CA VAL A 27 10.18 26.73 13.16
C VAL A 27 11.59 27.20 13.50
N ASP A 28 12.17 26.68 14.59
CA ASP A 28 13.56 26.91 14.95
C ASP A 28 14.48 26.14 14.00
N GLU A 29 15.34 26.87 13.28
CA GLU A 29 16.26 26.28 12.31
C GLU A 29 17.33 25.43 12.98
N HIS A 30 17.71 25.73 14.22
CA HIS A 30 18.69 24.95 14.98
C HIS A 30 18.17 23.58 15.41
N ALA A 31 16.85 23.38 15.40
CA ALA A 31 16.21 22.10 15.68
C ALA A 31 16.07 21.21 14.43
N ARG A 32 16.44 21.71 13.24
CA ARG A 32 16.29 20.95 11.98
C ARG A 32 17.43 19.95 11.82
N ILE A 33 17.04 18.70 11.56
CA ILE A 33 17.94 17.61 11.22
C ILE A 33 18.15 17.62 9.70
N GLY A 34 19.36 17.29 9.25
CA GLY A 34 19.77 17.25 7.83
C GLY A 34 19.15 16.11 7.02
N VAL A 35 17.86 15.85 7.22
CA VAL A 35 17.07 14.79 6.60
C VAL A 35 15.73 15.39 6.13
N THR A 36 15.43 15.19 4.86
CA THR A 36 14.14 15.50 4.22
C THR A 36 13.41 14.21 3.91
N ILE A 37 12.16 14.11 4.33
CA ILE A 37 11.30 12.95 4.13
C ILE A 37 10.26 13.29 3.07
N MET A 38 10.22 12.55 1.96
CA MET A 38 9.22 12.71 0.90
C MET A 38 8.07 11.73 1.11
N LEU A 39 6.85 12.25 1.25
CA LEU A 39 5.64 11.48 1.52
C LEU A 39 4.55 11.77 0.48
N MET A 40 4.08 10.74 -0.22
CA MET A 40 3.05 10.86 -1.24
C MET A 40 2.29 9.53 -1.37
N HIS A 41 1.00 9.60 -1.69
CA HIS A 41 0.16 8.43 -1.89
C HIS A 41 -0.18 8.24 -3.37
N SER A 42 -0.42 6.99 -3.78
CA SER A 42 -0.73 6.64 -5.18
C SER A 42 -2.15 6.98 -5.61
N ASP A 43 -3.03 7.29 -4.66
CA ASP A 43 -4.48 7.43 -4.92
C ASP A 43 -5.16 8.49 -4.02
N ASP A 44 -4.41 9.21 -3.18
CA ASP A 44 -4.99 10.17 -2.21
C ASP A 44 -4.03 11.36 -1.93
N VAL A 45 -4.55 12.39 -1.27
CA VAL A 45 -3.84 13.64 -0.96
C VAL A 45 -3.27 13.59 0.45
N TYR A 46 -1.94 13.56 0.59
CA TYR A 46 -1.26 13.42 1.88
C TYR A 46 -0.81 14.74 2.51
N HIS A 47 -1.33 15.87 2.02
CA HIS A 47 -0.97 17.20 2.49
C HIS A 47 -1.11 17.44 3.99
N GLY A 48 -1.90 16.65 4.72
CA GLY A 48 -2.07 16.74 6.18
C GLY A 48 -1.98 15.38 6.89
N PHE A 49 -1.38 14.37 6.24
CA PHE A 49 -1.37 13.02 6.78
C PHE A 49 -0.44 12.90 8.01
N VAL A 50 -0.84 12.09 9.00
CA VAL A 50 -0.26 12.01 10.35
C VAL A 50 1.28 11.95 10.40
N PRO A 51 1.99 11.16 9.55
CA PRO A 51 3.45 11.10 9.60
C PRO A 51 4.13 12.47 9.42
N ALA A 52 3.53 13.38 8.65
CA ALA A 52 4.16 14.66 8.32
C ALA A 52 4.35 15.59 9.53
N PRO A 53 3.29 15.97 10.29
CA PRO A 53 3.49 16.75 11.50
C PRO A 53 4.27 15.99 12.58
N GLU A 54 4.07 14.67 12.72
CA GLU A 54 4.72 13.87 13.77
C GLU A 54 6.25 13.79 13.58
N LEU A 55 6.72 13.57 12.35
CA LEU A 55 8.15 13.54 12.07
C LEU A 55 8.75 14.95 12.08
N ALA A 56 8.00 15.97 11.64
CA ALA A 56 8.46 17.35 11.73
C ALA A 56 8.67 17.81 13.18
N GLN A 57 7.79 17.41 14.10
CA GLN A 57 7.94 17.67 15.54
C GLN A 57 9.20 17.02 16.12
N ARG A 58 9.73 15.97 15.48
CA ARG A 58 10.95 15.26 15.90
C ARG A 58 12.24 15.80 15.26
N GLY A 59 12.13 16.93 14.54
CA GLY A 59 13.27 17.68 13.98
C GLY A 59 13.42 17.56 12.46
N PHE A 60 12.64 16.72 11.80
CA PHE A 60 12.80 16.46 10.36
C PHE A 60 12.08 17.50 9.49
N THR A 61 12.53 17.64 8.25
CA THR A 61 11.71 18.30 7.21
C THR A 61 10.91 17.23 6.50
N VAL A 62 9.58 17.35 6.45
CA VAL A 62 8.71 16.44 5.67
C VAL A 62 8.08 17.22 4.53
N VAL A 63 8.26 16.72 3.31
CA VAL A 63 7.63 17.25 2.10
C VAL A 63 6.54 16.27 1.72
N THR A 64 5.29 16.73 1.75
CA THR A 64 4.14 15.96 1.29
C THR A 64 3.71 16.46 -0.09
N SER A 65 3.14 15.59 -0.91
CA SER A 65 2.58 15.98 -2.21
C SER A 65 1.37 15.12 -2.58
N THR A 66 0.90 15.27 -3.80
CA THR A 66 -0.21 14.54 -4.42
C THR A 66 0.17 14.16 -5.84
N ILE A 67 -0.48 13.13 -6.37
CA ILE A 67 -0.59 12.92 -7.82
C ILE A 67 -1.53 13.98 -8.43
N GLN A 68 -1.42 14.25 -9.72
CA GLN A 68 -2.27 15.23 -10.40
C GLN A 68 -3.69 14.69 -10.58
N HIS A 69 -3.84 13.44 -11.01
CA HIS A 69 -5.14 12.83 -11.27
C HIS A 69 -5.20 11.37 -10.81
N ALA A 70 -6.24 11.00 -10.04
CA ALA A 70 -6.42 9.63 -9.55
C ALA A 70 -6.53 8.55 -10.65
N ALA A 71 -6.94 8.95 -11.86
CA ALA A 71 -7.09 8.06 -13.00
C ALA A 71 -5.81 7.86 -13.83
N GLU A 72 -4.70 8.52 -13.48
CA GLU A 72 -3.41 8.38 -14.16
C GLU A 72 -2.83 6.97 -14.06
N THR A 73 -2.01 6.64 -15.05
CA THR A 73 -1.16 5.45 -15.05
C THR A 73 -0.12 5.53 -13.93
N LEU A 74 0.41 4.38 -13.51
CA LEU A 74 1.46 4.39 -12.48
C LEU A 74 2.73 5.14 -12.96
N ASP A 75 3.02 5.11 -14.26
CA ASP A 75 4.12 5.82 -14.93
C ASP A 75 4.02 7.34 -14.74
N GLU A 76 2.83 7.89 -14.95
CA GLU A 76 2.54 9.32 -14.72
C GLU A 76 2.66 9.66 -13.23
N LYS A 77 2.14 8.80 -12.35
CA LYS A 77 2.27 8.98 -10.89
C LYS A 77 3.73 8.95 -10.41
N ILE A 78 4.58 8.11 -11.02
CA ILE A 78 6.04 8.09 -10.76
C ILE A 78 6.68 9.40 -11.23
N THR A 79 6.24 9.94 -12.36
CA THR A 79 6.71 11.24 -12.87
C THR A 79 6.28 12.41 -11.97
N ASP A 80 5.08 12.35 -11.41
CA ASP A 80 4.60 13.31 -10.41
C ASP A 80 5.42 13.24 -9.12
N LEU A 81 5.81 12.03 -8.68
CA LEU A 81 6.72 11.86 -7.55
C LEU A 81 8.11 12.43 -7.87
N ALA A 82 8.62 12.18 -9.08
CA ALA A 82 9.90 12.72 -9.53
C ALA A 82 9.95 14.24 -9.42
N ARG A 83 8.88 14.91 -9.83
CA ARG A 83 8.75 16.37 -9.72
C ARG A 83 8.86 16.87 -8.28
N ALA A 84 8.19 16.20 -7.34
CA ALA A 84 8.24 16.54 -5.93
C ALA A 84 9.62 16.23 -5.29
N VAL A 85 10.23 15.10 -5.68
CA VAL A 85 11.59 14.71 -5.24
C VAL A 85 12.64 15.71 -5.73
N ASP A 86 12.61 16.07 -7.00
CA ASP A 86 13.56 17.02 -7.58
C ASP A 86 13.40 18.40 -6.94
N TRP A 87 12.16 18.82 -6.68
CA TRP A 87 11.90 20.04 -5.92
C TRP A 87 12.52 19.98 -4.52
N ALA A 88 12.32 18.88 -3.78
CA ALA A 88 12.86 18.71 -2.43
C ALA A 88 14.41 18.73 -2.43
N LYS A 89 15.06 18.05 -3.38
CA LYS A 89 16.53 18.07 -3.52
C LYS A 89 17.07 19.44 -3.90
N GLN A 90 16.37 20.21 -4.74
CA GLN A 90 16.78 21.56 -5.10
C GLN A 90 16.68 22.55 -3.93
N HIS A 91 15.64 22.41 -3.09
CA HIS A 91 15.38 23.35 -1.98
C HIS A 91 16.03 22.93 -0.66
N MET A 92 16.40 21.66 -0.51
CA MET A 92 17.14 21.13 0.64
C MET A 92 18.38 20.33 0.17
N PRO A 93 19.33 20.96 -0.55
CA PRO A 93 20.42 20.25 -1.24
C PRO A 93 21.42 19.57 -0.30
N ASN A 94 21.48 19.99 0.96
CA ASN A 94 22.37 19.40 1.96
C ASN A 94 21.70 18.27 2.77
N ASN A 95 20.40 18.02 2.56
CA ASN A 95 19.67 17.00 3.31
C ASN A 95 19.78 15.64 2.62
N ARG A 96 19.88 14.58 3.43
CA ARG A 96 19.57 13.22 2.99
C ARG A 96 18.09 13.13 2.67
N LEU A 97 17.76 12.56 1.52
CA LEU A 97 16.37 12.39 1.09
C LEU A 97 15.91 10.98 1.43
N ILE A 98 14.81 10.86 2.15
CA ILE A 98 14.22 9.58 2.53
C ILE A 98 12.81 9.50 1.96
N LEU A 99 12.46 8.42 1.26
CA LEU A 99 11.08 8.20 0.83
C LEU A 99 10.27 7.55 1.95
N LEU A 100 9.04 7.99 2.17
CA LEU A 100 8.08 7.36 3.09
C LEU A 100 6.87 6.89 2.29
N GLY A 101 6.73 5.57 2.14
CA GLY A 101 5.57 4.90 1.60
C GLY A 101 4.65 4.39 2.71
N HIS A 102 3.35 4.65 2.59
CA HIS A 102 2.30 4.09 3.44
C HIS A 102 1.14 3.63 2.54
N SER A 103 0.50 2.50 2.86
CA SER A 103 -0.55 1.91 2.04
C SER A 103 -0.13 1.78 0.56
N GLY A 104 -0.92 2.28 -0.40
CA GLY A 104 -0.59 2.35 -1.82
C GLY A 104 0.56 3.32 -2.15
N GLY A 105 0.85 4.27 -1.27
CA GLY A 105 2.06 5.09 -1.35
C GLY A 105 3.33 4.26 -1.33
N ALA A 106 3.35 3.11 -0.65
CA ALA A 106 4.48 2.19 -0.69
C ALA A 106 4.69 1.55 -2.06
N THR A 107 3.61 1.27 -2.79
CA THR A 107 3.69 0.81 -4.19
C THR A 107 4.40 1.86 -5.04
N LEU A 108 3.96 3.13 -4.94
CA LEU A 108 4.53 4.23 -5.70
C LEU A 108 6.00 4.52 -5.34
N MET A 109 6.30 4.62 -4.04
CA MET A 109 7.65 4.92 -3.56
C MET A 109 8.64 3.80 -3.90
N SER A 110 8.23 2.54 -3.79
CA SER A 110 9.10 1.40 -4.12
C SER A 110 9.35 1.30 -5.62
N ALA A 111 8.35 1.51 -6.47
CA ALA A 111 8.52 1.53 -7.92
C ALA A 111 9.48 2.65 -8.34
N TYR A 112 9.27 3.86 -7.82
CA TYR A 112 10.16 5.00 -8.06
C TYR A 112 11.61 4.69 -7.67
N GLN A 113 11.83 4.20 -6.44
CA GLN A 113 13.19 3.94 -5.94
C GLN A 113 13.88 2.82 -6.71
N ALA A 114 13.16 1.76 -7.10
CA ALA A 114 13.68 0.69 -7.94
C ALA A 114 14.22 1.25 -9.28
N ILE A 115 13.45 2.10 -9.94
CA ILE A 115 13.85 2.76 -11.20
C ILE A 115 15.00 3.74 -10.95
N ALA A 116 14.97 4.51 -9.87
CA ALA A 116 16.01 5.50 -9.56
C ALA A 116 17.37 4.84 -9.27
N GLU A 117 17.40 3.66 -8.64
CA GLU A 117 18.63 2.94 -8.35
C GLU A 117 19.14 2.11 -9.53
N ARG A 118 18.24 1.52 -10.33
CA ARG A 118 18.60 0.52 -11.33
C ARG A 118 18.34 0.94 -12.77
N GLY A 119 17.57 1.99 -13.01
CA GLY A 119 17.07 2.39 -14.32
C GLY A 119 15.78 1.67 -14.72
N GLU A 120 15.06 2.23 -15.68
CA GLU A 120 13.73 1.77 -16.15
C GLU A 120 13.72 0.33 -16.66
N GLN A 121 14.86 -0.16 -17.14
CA GLN A 121 14.95 -1.49 -17.75
C GLN A 121 14.60 -2.62 -16.78
N VAL A 122 14.59 -2.37 -15.46
CA VAL A 122 14.08 -3.34 -14.48
C VAL A 122 12.60 -3.63 -14.64
N PHE A 123 11.83 -2.79 -15.32
CA PHE A 123 10.40 -2.97 -15.57
C PHE A 123 10.03 -2.99 -17.07
N GLN A 124 11.00 -3.27 -17.95
CA GLN A 124 10.81 -3.31 -19.42
C GLN A 124 11.07 -4.69 -20.03
N ASP A 125 11.18 -5.73 -19.21
CA ASP A 125 11.31 -7.11 -19.69
C ASP A 125 9.96 -7.69 -20.18
N GLU A 126 10.01 -8.82 -20.90
CA GLU A 126 8.83 -9.47 -21.51
C GLU A 126 7.95 -10.23 -20.51
N HIS A 127 8.38 -10.41 -19.26
CA HIS A 127 7.57 -11.07 -18.22
C HIS A 127 6.49 -10.14 -17.67
N ARG A 128 6.64 -8.82 -17.83
CA ARG A 128 5.68 -7.82 -17.38
C ARG A 128 4.35 -7.92 -18.14
N ILE A 129 3.23 -7.77 -17.43
CA ILE A 129 1.88 -7.63 -18.01
C ILE A 129 1.87 -6.44 -18.98
N ILE A 130 2.44 -5.32 -18.53
CA ILE A 130 2.68 -4.13 -19.33
C ILE A 130 4.05 -3.58 -18.93
N LYS A 131 4.83 -3.14 -19.91
CA LYS A 131 6.15 -2.56 -19.68
C LYS A 131 6.02 -1.11 -19.24
N LEU A 132 6.91 -0.68 -18.35
CA LEU A 132 7.06 0.74 -18.01
C LEU A 132 7.42 1.53 -19.27
N SER A 133 6.68 2.61 -19.53
CA SER A 133 7.02 3.58 -20.58
C SER A 133 8.32 4.32 -20.25
N HIS A 134 8.89 5.02 -21.23
CA HIS A 134 10.08 5.83 -20.97
C HIS A 134 9.68 7.09 -20.17
N ILE A 135 10.13 7.18 -18.92
CA ILE A 135 9.86 8.27 -17.97
C ILE A 135 11.10 9.14 -17.67
N GLY A 136 12.27 8.74 -18.15
CA GLY A 136 13.55 9.43 -17.96
C GLY A 136 14.30 9.03 -16.67
N PRO A 137 15.50 9.59 -16.47
CA PRO A 137 16.28 9.33 -15.26
C PRO A 137 15.60 9.92 -14.02
N LEU A 138 15.62 9.17 -12.93
CA LEU A 138 15.07 9.58 -11.64
C LEU A 138 16.19 9.80 -10.61
N THR A 139 15.97 10.70 -9.66
CA THR A 139 16.91 10.99 -8.58
C THR A 139 16.73 9.95 -7.45
N PRO A 140 17.74 9.11 -7.14
CA PRO A 140 17.60 8.14 -6.06
C PRO A 140 17.55 8.82 -4.69
N ALA A 141 16.71 8.29 -3.80
CA ALA A 141 16.73 8.65 -2.40
C ALA A 141 17.89 7.97 -1.67
N ASP A 142 18.28 8.52 -0.52
CA ASP A 142 19.32 8.01 0.37
C ASP A 142 18.83 6.88 1.29
N GLY A 143 17.51 6.68 1.38
CA GLY A 143 16.85 5.63 2.18
C GLY A 143 15.34 5.56 1.92
N ILE A 144 14.70 4.49 2.39
CA ILE A 144 13.25 4.29 2.24
C ILE A 144 12.61 3.78 3.54
N MET A 145 11.41 4.24 3.83
CA MET A 145 10.58 3.76 4.92
C MET A 145 9.23 3.32 4.36
N LEU A 146 8.82 2.08 4.64
CA LEU A 146 7.55 1.50 4.22
C LEU A 146 6.74 1.18 5.48
N LEU A 147 5.88 2.12 5.86
CA LEU A 147 5.14 2.09 7.13
C LEU A 147 3.69 1.70 6.86
N ASP A 148 3.26 0.55 7.40
CA ASP A 148 1.98 -0.10 7.13
C ASP A 148 1.65 -0.10 5.62
N SER A 149 2.62 -0.61 4.86
CA SER A 149 2.53 -0.78 3.41
C SER A 149 1.43 -1.78 3.05
N ASN A 150 0.81 -1.60 1.88
CA ASN A 150 0.05 -2.68 1.25
C ASN A 150 0.99 -3.67 0.50
N PHE A 151 0.43 -4.77 0.00
CA PHE A 151 1.18 -5.77 -0.80
C PHE A 151 1.53 -5.28 -2.22
N GLY A 152 1.04 -4.12 -2.63
CA GLY A 152 0.95 -3.73 -4.04
C GLY A 152 -0.48 -3.40 -4.44
N ASN A 153 -0.70 -2.31 -5.18
CA ASN A 153 -2.02 -1.96 -5.70
C ASN A 153 -2.62 -3.07 -6.60
N GLY A 154 -1.80 -3.82 -7.33
CA GLY A 154 -2.22 -5.00 -8.10
C GLY A 154 -2.77 -6.11 -7.19
N VAL A 155 -2.03 -6.47 -6.16
CA VAL A 155 -2.46 -7.50 -5.19
C VAL A 155 -3.65 -7.05 -4.37
N MET A 156 -3.69 -5.78 -3.94
CA MET A 156 -4.86 -5.26 -3.22
C MET A 156 -6.11 -5.25 -4.09
N SER A 157 -5.96 -5.00 -5.40
CA SER A 157 -7.06 -5.14 -6.36
C SER A 157 -7.54 -6.59 -6.45
N LEU A 158 -6.62 -7.55 -6.62
CA LEU A 158 -6.94 -8.98 -6.61
C LEU A 158 -7.69 -9.40 -5.33
N LEU A 159 -7.16 -9.06 -4.16
CA LEU A 159 -7.77 -9.36 -2.84
C LEU A 159 -9.14 -8.71 -2.65
N SER A 160 -9.47 -7.72 -3.48
CA SER A 160 -10.73 -6.98 -3.45
C SER A 160 -11.59 -7.24 -4.69
N LEU A 161 -11.30 -8.26 -5.50
CA LEU A 161 -12.20 -8.66 -6.58
C LEU A 161 -13.31 -9.54 -6.03
N GLU A 162 -14.56 -9.24 -6.42
CA GLU A 162 -15.72 -10.10 -6.20
C GLU A 162 -15.74 -11.25 -7.22
N PRO A 163 -15.38 -12.50 -6.87
CA PRO A 163 -15.48 -13.60 -7.82
C PRO A 163 -16.92 -14.02 -8.11
N GLY A 164 -17.87 -13.67 -7.24
CA GLY A 164 -19.22 -14.20 -7.21
C GLY A 164 -20.23 -13.54 -8.14
N LEU A 165 -19.87 -12.61 -9.02
CA LEU A 165 -20.84 -11.95 -9.90
C LEU A 165 -21.57 -12.98 -10.79
N ALA A 166 -22.92 -12.95 -10.79
CA ALA A 166 -23.73 -13.80 -11.65
C ALA A 166 -23.68 -13.34 -13.12
N ASP A 167 -23.65 -12.03 -13.32
CA ASP A 167 -23.49 -11.33 -14.59
C ASP A 167 -22.38 -10.27 -14.38
N PRO A 168 -21.37 -10.19 -15.27
CA PRO A 168 -20.29 -9.21 -15.14
C PRO A 168 -20.76 -7.74 -15.17
N ASP A 169 -21.97 -7.45 -15.65
CA ASP A 169 -22.57 -6.11 -15.73
C ASP A 169 -23.67 -5.87 -14.67
N ASP A 170 -24.00 -6.86 -13.82
CA ASP A 170 -24.97 -6.71 -12.71
C ASP A 170 -24.33 -6.95 -11.34
N ALA A 171 -24.13 -5.87 -10.59
CA ALA A 171 -23.59 -5.94 -9.24
C ALA A 171 -24.60 -6.40 -8.17
N ARG A 172 -25.89 -6.52 -8.50
CA ARG A 172 -26.95 -6.86 -7.54
C ARG A 172 -26.97 -8.35 -7.20
N THR A 173 -26.59 -9.18 -8.14
CA THR A 173 -26.78 -10.62 -8.08
C THR A 173 -25.44 -11.34 -7.93
N LEU A 174 -25.23 -11.93 -6.74
CA LEU A 174 -24.10 -12.80 -6.47
C LEU A 174 -24.54 -14.25 -6.51
N LYS A 175 -23.67 -15.11 -7.03
CA LYS A 175 -23.77 -16.56 -6.92
C LYS A 175 -23.59 -16.97 -5.45
N ALA A 176 -24.54 -17.73 -4.92
CA ALA A 176 -24.58 -18.12 -3.51
C ALA A 176 -23.29 -18.85 -3.05
N ASP A 177 -22.64 -19.61 -3.93
CA ASP A 177 -21.41 -20.36 -3.65
C ASP A 177 -20.18 -19.48 -3.33
N TYR A 178 -20.29 -18.16 -3.52
CA TYR A 178 -19.26 -17.15 -3.26
C TYR A 178 -19.73 -16.03 -2.32
N ASP A 179 -20.93 -16.12 -1.73
CA ASP A 179 -21.39 -15.13 -0.76
C ASP A 179 -20.64 -15.31 0.58
N LEU A 180 -19.72 -14.39 0.87
CA LEU A 180 -18.91 -14.39 2.10
C LEU A 180 -19.74 -14.28 3.38
N PHE A 181 -20.96 -13.76 3.31
CA PHE A 181 -21.82 -13.52 4.46
C PHE A 181 -22.93 -14.57 4.61
N ALA A 182 -22.92 -15.61 3.77
CA ALA A 182 -23.83 -16.75 3.92
C ALA A 182 -23.34 -17.71 5.01
N GLU A 183 -24.22 -18.09 5.93
CA GLU A 183 -23.94 -19.08 6.98
C GLU A 183 -23.46 -20.42 6.40
N THR A 184 -24.04 -20.83 5.25
CA THR A 184 -23.66 -22.06 4.55
C THR A 184 -22.22 -22.06 4.04
N ASN A 185 -21.62 -20.88 3.90
CA ASN A 185 -20.23 -20.74 3.47
C ASN A 185 -19.27 -20.58 4.66
N GLY A 186 -19.78 -20.29 5.87
CA GLY A 186 -18.97 -20.18 7.09
C GLY A 186 -19.07 -18.83 7.81
N TRP A 187 -19.94 -17.91 7.37
CA TRP A 187 -20.21 -16.69 8.14
C TRP A 187 -20.94 -17.00 9.45
N VAL A 188 -20.52 -16.38 10.56
CA VAL A 188 -21.16 -16.55 11.87
C VAL A 188 -21.91 -15.29 12.27
N ASN A 189 -21.20 -14.21 12.59
CA ASN A 189 -21.77 -12.91 12.93
C ASN A 189 -20.69 -11.81 12.89
N GLU A 190 -21.07 -10.55 13.11
CA GLU A 190 -20.15 -9.40 13.04
C GLU A 190 -19.05 -9.38 14.11
N THR A 191 -19.24 -10.09 15.23
CA THR A 191 -18.27 -10.12 16.34
C THR A 191 -17.28 -11.26 16.19
N GLU A 192 -17.76 -12.44 15.81
CA GLU A 192 -16.93 -13.65 15.62
C GLU A 192 -16.30 -13.71 14.22
N GLY A 193 -16.95 -13.10 13.22
CA GLY A 193 -16.52 -13.15 11.83
C GLY A 193 -16.95 -14.43 11.14
N ALA A 194 -16.07 -14.94 10.27
CA ALA A 194 -16.25 -16.18 9.54
C ALA A 194 -15.27 -17.26 9.98
N HIS A 195 -15.68 -18.51 9.75
CA HIS A 195 -14.86 -19.71 9.82
C HIS A 195 -15.05 -20.47 8.50
N TYR A 196 -14.37 -20.02 7.46
CA TYR A 196 -14.53 -20.59 6.14
C TYR A 196 -13.90 -21.98 6.07
N SER A 197 -14.59 -22.93 5.44
CA SER A 197 -14.02 -24.26 5.22
C SER A 197 -12.85 -24.20 4.22
N PRO A 198 -11.83 -25.06 4.33
CA PRO A 198 -10.74 -25.10 3.35
C PRO A 198 -11.24 -25.26 1.90
N GLU A 199 -12.32 -26.01 1.69
CA GLU A 199 -12.93 -26.19 0.37
C GLU A 199 -13.60 -24.92 -0.17
N PHE A 200 -14.26 -24.13 0.70
CA PHE A 200 -14.81 -22.83 0.33
C PHE A 200 -13.69 -21.87 -0.06
N VAL A 201 -12.65 -21.75 0.78
CA VAL A 201 -11.54 -20.83 0.52
C VAL A 201 -10.82 -21.18 -0.78
N ALA A 202 -10.50 -22.46 -1.00
CA ALA A 202 -9.86 -22.92 -2.24
C ALA A 202 -10.68 -22.56 -3.50
N ARG A 203 -12.00 -22.76 -3.45
CA ARG A 203 -12.90 -22.38 -4.55
C ARG A 203 -12.97 -20.86 -4.74
N TYR A 204 -13.03 -20.11 -3.63
CA TYR A 204 -13.14 -18.66 -3.64
C TYR A 204 -11.91 -17.99 -4.26
N VAL A 205 -10.72 -18.32 -3.77
CA VAL A 205 -9.47 -17.72 -4.27
C VAL A 205 -9.17 -18.13 -5.72
N ALA A 206 -9.53 -19.36 -6.12
CA ALA A 206 -9.42 -19.78 -7.51
C ALA A 206 -10.34 -18.97 -8.44
N ALA A 207 -11.57 -18.70 -8.02
CA ALA A 207 -12.49 -17.86 -8.79
C ALA A 207 -12.06 -16.38 -8.81
N GLN A 208 -11.43 -15.90 -7.73
CA GLN A 208 -10.89 -14.54 -7.64
C GLN A 208 -9.71 -14.36 -8.61
N ALA A 209 -8.77 -15.31 -8.63
CA ALA A 209 -7.66 -15.34 -9.59
C ALA A 209 -8.15 -15.47 -11.04
N ALA A 210 -9.12 -16.36 -11.31
CA ALA A 210 -9.67 -16.52 -12.65
C ALA A 210 -10.34 -15.24 -13.18
N ARG A 211 -11.08 -14.53 -12.31
CA ARG A 211 -11.68 -13.23 -12.67
C ARG A 211 -10.61 -12.18 -12.94
N ASN A 212 -9.56 -12.14 -12.12
CA ASN A 212 -8.42 -11.25 -12.34
C ASN A 212 -7.77 -11.49 -13.70
N ASP A 213 -7.48 -12.75 -14.05
CA ASP A 213 -6.88 -13.08 -15.35
C ASP A 213 -7.79 -12.70 -16.53
N GLN A 214 -9.11 -12.90 -16.40
CA GLN A 214 -10.08 -12.46 -17.42
C GLN A 214 -10.05 -10.95 -17.62
N LEU A 215 -9.94 -10.16 -16.54
CA LEU A 215 -9.86 -8.70 -16.63
C LEU A 215 -8.55 -8.26 -17.29
N ILE A 216 -7.43 -8.89 -16.95
CA ILE A 216 -6.12 -8.61 -17.58
C ILE A 216 -6.15 -8.97 -19.06
N ASP A 217 -6.65 -10.15 -19.42
CA ASP A 217 -6.70 -10.59 -20.81
C ASP A 217 -7.64 -9.69 -21.65
N TYR A 218 -8.77 -9.27 -21.07
CA TYR A 218 -9.64 -8.26 -21.67
C TYR A 218 -8.89 -6.94 -21.90
N ALA A 219 -8.26 -6.39 -20.87
CA ALA A 219 -7.53 -5.13 -20.96
C ALA A 219 -6.38 -5.19 -21.98
N LEU A 220 -5.60 -6.28 -22.00
CA LEU A 220 -4.55 -6.51 -23.01
C LEU A 220 -5.12 -6.65 -24.42
N SER A 221 -6.31 -7.23 -24.58
CA SER A 221 -6.99 -7.27 -25.89
C SER A 221 -7.42 -5.88 -26.36
N ARG A 222 -7.91 -5.03 -25.44
CA ARG A 222 -8.27 -3.64 -25.75
C ARG A 222 -7.03 -2.80 -26.04
N LEU A 223 -5.96 -2.94 -25.25
CA LEU A 223 -4.70 -2.25 -25.45
C LEU A 223 -4.15 -2.47 -26.87
N ARG A 224 -4.14 -3.73 -27.35
CA ARG A 224 -3.71 -4.04 -28.72
C ARG A 224 -4.53 -3.33 -29.80
N LEU A 225 -5.84 -3.17 -29.59
CA LEU A 225 -6.70 -2.45 -30.52
C LEU A 225 -6.44 -0.94 -30.45
N ILE A 226 -6.29 -0.37 -29.25
CA ILE A 226 -5.92 1.03 -29.03
C ILE A 226 -4.61 1.35 -29.76
N GLU A 227 -3.57 0.54 -29.57
CA GLU A 227 -2.25 0.74 -30.19
C GLU A 227 -2.25 0.56 -31.71
N ALA A 228 -3.19 -0.23 -32.25
CA ALA A 228 -3.40 -0.38 -33.69
C ALA A 228 -4.24 0.76 -34.31
N GLY A 229 -4.76 1.70 -33.51
CA GLY A 229 -5.72 2.72 -33.97
C GLY A 229 -7.12 2.16 -34.28
N GLU A 230 -7.42 0.95 -33.80
CA GLU A 230 -8.71 0.26 -33.91
C GLU A 230 -9.49 0.26 -32.58
N GLY A 231 -8.99 1.02 -31.60
CA GLY A 231 -9.66 1.27 -30.33
C GLY A 231 -10.99 2.02 -30.52
N ARG A 232 -11.82 1.98 -29.48
CA ARG A 232 -13.04 2.78 -29.39
C ARG A 232 -12.76 4.26 -29.18
N PHE A 233 -11.57 4.56 -28.66
CA PHE A 233 -11.04 5.88 -28.37
C PHE A 233 -9.60 5.94 -28.91
N GLU A 234 -9.13 7.13 -29.27
CA GLU A 234 -7.82 7.34 -29.90
C GLU A 234 -6.65 7.12 -28.93
N ASP A 235 -6.87 7.36 -27.64
CA ASP A 235 -5.86 7.44 -26.59
C ASP A 235 -5.94 6.26 -25.59
N ASP A 236 -7.09 6.11 -24.94
CA ASP A 236 -7.34 5.06 -23.96
C ASP A 236 -8.84 4.79 -23.79
N GLU A 237 -9.20 3.61 -23.29
CA GLU A 237 -10.60 3.20 -23.16
C GLU A 237 -11.04 3.14 -21.70
N PRO A 238 -12.25 3.62 -21.37
CA PRO A 238 -12.79 3.48 -20.02
C PRO A 238 -13.01 2.01 -19.68
N MET A 239 -12.70 1.64 -18.44
CA MET A 239 -12.89 0.31 -17.90
C MET A 239 -13.56 0.40 -16.54
N THR A 240 -14.67 -0.32 -16.39
CA THR A 240 -15.44 -0.39 -15.15
C THR A 240 -15.32 -1.79 -14.57
N ILE A 241 -14.89 -1.90 -13.31
CA ILE A 241 -14.71 -3.18 -12.64
C ILE A 241 -15.63 -3.25 -11.43
N LEU A 242 -16.74 -3.97 -11.58
CA LEU A 242 -17.74 -4.14 -10.54
C LEU A 242 -17.14 -4.93 -9.37
N GLY A 243 -17.26 -4.43 -8.15
CA GLY A 243 -16.69 -5.13 -6.98
C GLY A 243 -15.18 -5.34 -7.09
N GLY A 244 -14.43 -4.35 -7.57
CA GLY A 244 -12.97 -4.41 -7.75
C GLY A 244 -12.22 -3.21 -7.16
N ASN A 245 -12.86 -2.43 -6.28
CA ASN A 245 -12.19 -1.33 -5.60
C ASN A 245 -11.30 -1.86 -4.46
N GLN A 246 -10.08 -1.33 -4.30
CA GLN A 246 -9.02 -1.99 -3.52
C GLN A 246 -8.96 -1.63 -2.02
N PHE A 247 -9.72 -0.62 -1.58
CA PHE A 247 -9.64 -0.10 -0.21
C PHE A 247 -10.66 -0.77 0.72
N ALA A 248 -10.38 -0.81 2.03
CA ALA A 248 -11.32 -1.35 3.02
C ALA A 248 -12.64 -0.54 3.03
N PRO A 249 -13.82 -1.17 3.00
CA PRO A 249 -14.08 -2.55 3.38
C PRO A 249 -14.20 -3.52 2.19
N CYS A 250 -13.65 -3.19 1.02
CA CYS A 250 -13.79 -4.01 -0.19
C CYS A 250 -12.84 -5.21 -0.23
N ASN A 251 -11.83 -5.30 0.64
CA ASN A 251 -11.01 -6.50 0.73
C ASN A 251 -11.89 -7.69 1.18
N ARG A 252 -11.66 -8.86 0.58
CA ARG A 252 -12.54 -10.03 0.71
C ARG A 252 -11.81 -11.20 1.36
N LEU A 253 -12.56 -11.99 2.13
CA LEU A 253 -12.16 -13.22 2.83
C LEU A 253 -11.30 -13.01 4.08
N PHE A 254 -10.04 -12.58 3.95
CA PHE A 254 -9.14 -12.42 5.11
C PHE A 254 -9.57 -11.34 6.14
N PRO A 255 -10.32 -10.28 5.78
CA PRO A 255 -10.86 -9.36 6.78
C PRO A 255 -12.08 -9.94 7.50
N GLN A 256 -12.76 -10.93 6.93
CA GLN A 256 -13.92 -11.60 7.53
C GLN A 256 -13.52 -12.79 8.40
N ASP A 257 -12.49 -13.54 7.99
CA ASP A 257 -11.97 -14.70 8.71
C ASP A 257 -10.59 -14.39 9.30
N LEU A 258 -10.53 -14.33 10.63
CA LEU A 258 -9.34 -13.93 11.37
C LEU A 258 -8.22 -14.99 11.35
N ALA A 259 -8.47 -16.20 10.84
CA ALA A 259 -7.43 -17.23 10.74
C ALA A 259 -6.37 -16.93 9.67
N TYR A 260 -6.67 -16.06 8.69
CA TYR A 260 -5.79 -15.74 7.57
C TYR A 260 -4.97 -14.48 7.82
N LEU A 261 -3.69 -14.41 7.48
CA LEU A 261 -2.83 -13.25 7.78
C LEU A 261 -2.89 -12.84 9.26
N SER A 262 -3.02 -13.81 10.16
CA SER A 262 -3.25 -13.65 11.58
C SER A 262 -1.98 -13.41 12.40
N HIS A 263 -0.81 -13.81 11.91
CA HIS A 263 0.46 -13.62 12.60
C HIS A 263 1.66 -13.68 11.65
N THR A 264 2.82 -13.18 12.10
CA THR A 264 4.09 -13.34 11.36
C THR A 264 4.59 -14.79 11.36
N GLU A 265 5.40 -15.17 10.37
CA GLU A 265 6.05 -16.48 10.35
C GLU A 265 7.23 -16.54 11.33
N HIS A 266 7.95 -15.43 11.49
CA HIS A 266 9.13 -15.33 12.37
C HIS A 266 8.87 -14.37 13.53
N GLU A 267 9.72 -14.47 14.56
CA GLU A 267 9.72 -13.53 15.68
C GLU A 267 10.28 -12.18 15.21
N TRP A 268 9.62 -11.10 15.59
CA TRP A 268 10.02 -9.73 15.21
C TRP A 268 9.86 -8.76 16.38
N PRO A 269 10.62 -7.65 16.37
CA PRO A 269 10.40 -6.56 17.30
C PRO A 269 8.98 -6.00 17.20
N ILE A 270 8.29 -5.88 18.34
CA ILE A 270 6.99 -5.22 18.46
C ILE A 270 7.04 -4.15 19.54
N ILE A 271 6.49 -2.99 19.24
CA ILE A 271 6.41 -1.85 20.14
C ILE A 271 5.06 -1.90 20.86
N HIS A 272 5.10 -2.01 22.18
CA HIS A 272 3.91 -2.10 23.03
C HIS A 272 3.39 -0.73 23.47
N ALA A 273 2.20 -0.73 24.07
CA ALA A 273 1.50 0.46 24.56
C ALA A 273 2.25 1.27 25.63
N ASP A 274 3.23 0.67 26.33
CA ASP A 274 4.09 1.34 27.31
C ASP A 274 5.43 1.81 26.72
N GLY A 275 5.62 1.63 25.42
CA GLY A 275 6.84 1.97 24.67
C GLY A 275 7.99 0.98 24.86
N THR A 276 7.77 -0.15 25.54
CA THR A 276 8.73 -1.26 25.55
C THR A 276 8.71 -2.00 24.21
N ILE A 277 9.81 -2.69 23.91
CA ILE A 277 9.95 -3.51 22.71
C ILE A 277 10.26 -4.93 23.16
N SER A 278 9.45 -5.88 22.70
CA SER A 278 9.72 -7.32 22.83
C SER A 278 9.95 -7.93 21.45
N GLU A 279 10.42 -9.18 21.42
CA GLU A 279 10.60 -9.96 20.21
C GLU A 279 9.69 -11.20 20.31
N GLU A 280 8.73 -11.31 19.40
CA GLU A 280 7.71 -12.36 19.44
C GLU A 280 7.13 -12.66 18.05
N ILE A 281 6.42 -13.79 17.92
CA ILE A 281 5.53 -14.02 16.77
C ILE A 281 4.39 -12.99 16.85
N VAL A 282 4.43 -11.99 15.98
CA VAL A 282 3.54 -10.83 16.06
C VAL A 282 2.16 -11.21 15.55
N ALA A 283 1.17 -11.17 16.45
CA ALA A 283 -0.22 -11.47 16.12
C ALA A 283 -1.00 -10.21 15.69
N SER A 284 -1.91 -10.37 14.73
CA SER A 284 -2.90 -9.37 14.38
C SER A 284 -3.85 -9.12 15.55
N LYS A 285 -4.19 -7.85 15.77
CA LYS A 285 -5.20 -7.41 16.74
C LYS A 285 -6.52 -7.04 16.07
N ARG A 286 -6.61 -7.13 14.74
CA ARG A 286 -7.81 -6.71 13.99
C ARG A 286 -9.06 -7.47 14.43
N ARG A 287 -10.21 -6.83 14.25
CA ARG A 287 -11.53 -7.46 14.39
C ARG A 287 -12.10 -7.86 13.03
N PRO A 288 -13.06 -8.79 12.98
CA PRO A 288 -13.72 -9.14 11.72
C PRO A 288 -14.41 -7.92 11.14
N ARG A 289 -14.30 -7.73 9.83
CA ARG A 289 -14.99 -6.64 9.12
C ARG A 289 -16.29 -7.14 8.51
N TYR A 290 -17.38 -6.67 9.09
CA TYR A 290 -18.72 -6.85 8.53
C TYR A 290 -19.10 -5.68 7.62
N SER A 291 -19.25 -5.97 6.33
CA SER A 291 -19.77 -5.03 5.34
C SER A 291 -20.55 -5.82 4.29
N PRO A 292 -21.83 -6.15 4.52
CA PRO A 292 -22.58 -7.05 3.65
C PRO A 292 -22.82 -6.40 2.27
N ALA A 293 -22.56 -7.19 1.23
CA ALA A 293 -22.81 -6.84 -0.18
C ALA A 293 -22.24 -5.48 -0.64
N PRO A 294 -20.95 -5.17 -0.39
CA PRO A 294 -20.35 -3.89 -0.77
C PRO A 294 -20.34 -3.74 -2.30
N THR A 295 -20.27 -4.86 -3.03
CA THR A 295 -20.35 -4.94 -4.49
C THR A 295 -21.57 -4.21 -5.07
N ARG A 296 -22.72 -4.18 -4.34
CA ARG A 296 -23.95 -3.53 -4.82
C ARG A 296 -23.89 -1.99 -4.83
N ILE A 297 -22.87 -1.41 -4.19
CA ILE A 297 -22.74 0.02 -4.01
C ILE A 297 -21.67 0.53 -4.97
N ASN A 298 -22.11 1.13 -6.09
CA ASN A 298 -21.22 1.61 -7.14
C ASN A 298 -20.12 2.56 -6.61
N GLY A 299 -20.49 3.56 -5.80
CA GLY A 299 -19.53 4.53 -5.25
C GLY A 299 -18.55 3.96 -4.21
N LEU A 300 -18.72 2.69 -3.80
CA LEU A 300 -17.87 2.03 -2.82
C LEU A 300 -16.99 0.98 -3.49
N SER A 301 -17.60 -0.01 -4.16
CA SER A 301 -16.88 -1.22 -4.57
C SER A 301 -16.61 -1.30 -6.08
N THR A 302 -17.14 -0.38 -6.89
CA THR A 302 -16.79 -0.32 -8.31
C THR A 302 -15.51 0.47 -8.51
N LYS A 303 -14.55 -0.11 -9.25
CA LYS A 303 -13.39 0.64 -9.75
C LYS A 303 -13.73 1.27 -11.09
N GLN A 304 -13.59 2.59 -11.17
CA GLN A 304 -13.58 3.34 -12.43
C GLN A 304 -12.12 3.60 -12.81
N THR A 305 -11.75 3.22 -14.02
CA THR A 305 -10.38 3.35 -14.53
C THR A 305 -10.39 3.35 -16.06
N THR A 306 -9.22 3.22 -16.67
CA THR A 306 -9.04 3.01 -18.11
C THR A 306 -8.24 1.73 -18.36
N VAL A 307 -8.10 1.31 -19.61
CA VAL A 307 -7.32 0.12 -19.97
C VAL A 307 -5.86 0.27 -19.54
N ARG A 308 -5.20 1.39 -19.85
CA ARG A 308 -3.80 1.59 -19.46
C ARG A 308 -3.65 1.74 -17.95
N SER A 309 -4.52 2.51 -17.31
CA SER A 309 -4.45 2.70 -15.85
C SER A 309 -4.73 1.42 -15.08
N PHE A 310 -5.63 0.55 -15.58
CA PHE A 310 -5.84 -0.79 -15.01
C PHE A 310 -4.57 -1.65 -15.09
N LEU A 311 -3.98 -1.76 -16.28
CA LEU A 311 -2.79 -2.61 -16.49
C LEU A 311 -1.58 -2.15 -15.68
N THR A 312 -1.40 -0.84 -15.50
CA THR A 312 -0.25 -0.28 -14.78
C THR A 312 -0.43 -0.20 -13.27
N ASN A 313 -1.67 -0.06 -12.76
CA ASN A 313 -1.90 0.14 -11.31
C ASN A 313 -2.52 -1.08 -10.60
N PHE A 314 -3.34 -1.89 -11.29
CA PHE A 314 -4.30 -2.80 -10.62
C PHE A 314 -4.21 -4.26 -11.10
N ALA A 315 -3.24 -4.59 -11.95
CA ALA A 315 -3.06 -5.92 -12.51
C ALA A 315 -1.89 -6.67 -11.87
N VAL A 316 -2.06 -7.96 -11.63
CA VAL A 316 -1.01 -8.87 -11.14
C VAL A 316 -1.29 -10.29 -11.63
N ARG A 317 -0.26 -11.05 -12.04
CA ARG A 317 -0.42 -12.47 -12.38
C ARG A 317 -0.26 -13.35 -11.15
N THR A 318 -0.84 -14.54 -11.21
CA THR A 318 -0.78 -15.49 -10.12
C THR A 318 -0.53 -16.92 -10.59
N HIS A 319 0.11 -17.71 -9.74
CA HIS A 319 0.40 -19.13 -9.91
C HIS A 319 0.09 -19.88 -8.61
N GLY A 320 -1.10 -20.49 -8.54
CA GLY A 320 -1.54 -21.19 -7.32
C GLY A 320 -1.89 -20.25 -6.17
N PHE A 321 -2.48 -19.09 -6.48
CA PHE A 321 -2.90 -18.07 -5.51
C PHE A 321 -3.68 -18.66 -4.33
N ASN A 322 -3.20 -18.34 -3.12
CA ASN A 322 -3.86 -18.63 -1.86
C ASN A 322 -3.29 -17.71 -0.78
N TYR A 323 -3.84 -17.77 0.43
CA TYR A 323 -3.22 -17.19 1.62
C TYR A 323 -3.49 -18.08 2.82
N ASP A 324 -2.57 -18.03 3.79
CA ASP A 324 -2.59 -18.79 5.03
C ASP A 324 -2.56 -17.83 6.23
N ALA A 325 -2.27 -18.35 7.42
CA ALA A 325 -2.19 -17.57 8.66
C ALA A 325 -1.09 -16.50 8.66
N SER A 326 -0.13 -16.54 7.74
CA SER A 326 1.07 -15.70 7.75
C SER A 326 1.38 -15.00 6.44
N ARG A 327 0.81 -15.42 5.31
CA ARG A 327 1.21 -14.87 4.01
C ARG A 327 0.18 -15.06 2.92
N VAL A 328 0.33 -14.22 1.89
CA VAL A 328 -0.22 -14.43 0.55
C VAL A 328 0.80 -15.20 -0.30
N ASN A 329 0.37 -16.28 -0.92
CA ASN A 329 1.18 -17.17 -1.75
C ASN A 329 0.72 -17.13 -3.21
N GLY A 330 1.61 -17.54 -4.11
CA GLY A 330 1.28 -17.70 -5.53
C GLY A 330 1.05 -16.39 -6.26
N ILE A 331 1.51 -15.27 -5.73
CA ILE A 331 1.60 -14.00 -6.46
C ILE A 331 2.88 -14.01 -7.29
N ASP A 332 2.77 -13.64 -8.57
CA ASP A 332 3.93 -13.29 -9.38
C ASP A 332 4.25 -11.81 -9.16
N TRP A 333 5.07 -11.55 -8.13
CA TRP A 333 5.44 -10.20 -7.71
C TRP A 333 6.06 -9.36 -8.83
N ASP A 334 6.73 -10.04 -9.77
CA ASP A 334 7.43 -9.45 -10.89
C ASP A 334 6.51 -9.23 -12.11
N SER A 335 5.30 -9.77 -12.13
CA SER A 335 4.40 -9.56 -13.27
C SER A 335 3.99 -8.10 -13.51
N ALA A 336 4.12 -7.23 -12.50
CA ALA A 336 3.81 -5.80 -12.60
C ALA A 336 4.61 -4.98 -11.57
N TYR A 337 4.93 -3.73 -11.91
CA TYR A 337 5.63 -2.77 -11.05
C TYR A 337 4.71 -2.03 -10.07
N CYS A 338 3.43 -2.42 -10.00
CA CYS A 338 2.49 -2.00 -8.97
C CYS A 338 2.49 -2.93 -7.74
N ASN A 339 3.55 -3.72 -7.55
CA ASN A 339 3.69 -4.68 -6.45
C ASN A 339 4.92 -4.35 -5.58
N THR A 340 4.68 -3.96 -4.33
CA THR A 340 5.76 -3.56 -3.42
C THR A 340 6.81 -4.67 -3.24
N PRO A 341 6.46 -5.94 -2.95
CA PRO A 341 7.46 -7.00 -2.78
C PRO A 341 8.35 -7.26 -4.01
N GLY A 342 7.85 -7.07 -5.23
CA GLY A 342 8.67 -7.18 -6.45
C GLY A 342 9.60 -5.99 -6.60
N ASN A 343 9.07 -4.77 -6.42
CA ASN A 343 9.85 -3.54 -6.54
C ASN A 343 11.04 -3.49 -5.58
N VAL A 344 10.85 -3.91 -4.32
CA VAL A 344 11.91 -3.83 -3.29
C VAL A 344 13.10 -4.76 -3.55
N GLN A 345 12.98 -5.76 -4.43
CA GLN A 345 14.12 -6.59 -4.85
C GLN A 345 15.21 -5.80 -5.60
N HIS A 346 14.89 -4.57 -6.02
CA HIS A 346 15.83 -3.69 -6.73
C HIS A 346 16.43 -2.59 -5.84
N ILE A 347 15.97 -2.46 -4.60
CA ILE A 347 16.31 -1.38 -3.66
C ILE A 347 17.45 -1.83 -2.74
N ALA A 348 18.56 -1.09 -2.74
CA ALA A 348 19.73 -1.40 -1.91
C ALA A 348 19.98 -0.39 -0.78
N VAL A 349 19.32 0.78 -0.79
CA VAL A 349 19.46 1.80 0.25
C VAL A 349 18.91 1.33 1.61
N PRO A 350 19.33 1.94 2.73
CA PRO A 350 18.78 1.62 4.05
C PRO A 350 17.25 1.66 4.08
N ALA A 351 16.65 0.64 4.68
CA ALA A 351 15.21 0.44 4.67
C ALA A 351 14.62 0.20 6.06
N LEU A 352 13.56 0.94 6.39
CA LEU A 352 12.68 0.64 7.52
C LEU A 352 11.36 0.10 7.00
N ILE A 353 10.92 -1.04 7.52
CA ILE A 353 9.61 -1.63 7.22
C ILE A 353 8.87 -1.77 8.54
N MET A 354 7.60 -1.36 8.57
CA MET A 354 6.79 -1.38 9.77
C MET A 354 5.38 -1.91 9.47
N GLY A 355 4.84 -2.76 10.33
CA GLY A 355 3.44 -3.21 10.29
C GLY A 355 2.65 -2.79 11.52
N ASN A 356 1.38 -2.40 11.34
CA ASN A 356 0.51 -1.98 12.43
C ASN A 356 -0.50 -3.09 12.76
N THR A 357 -0.45 -3.71 13.94
CA THR A 357 -1.17 -4.99 14.13
C THR A 357 -2.69 -4.88 14.16
N GLY A 358 -3.26 -3.68 14.36
CA GLY A 358 -4.69 -3.41 14.19
C GLY A 358 -5.12 -3.19 12.73
N SER A 359 -4.16 -2.99 11.82
CA SER A 359 -4.38 -2.85 10.39
C SER A 359 -4.64 -4.19 9.70
N TYR A 360 -5.35 -4.14 8.58
CA TYR A 360 -5.55 -5.28 7.69
C TYR A 360 -4.39 -5.45 6.68
N GLU A 361 -3.51 -4.46 6.55
CA GLU A 361 -2.34 -4.52 5.64
C GLU A 361 -1.06 -4.98 6.34
N PHE A 362 -1.07 -5.13 7.67
CA PHE A 362 0.13 -5.30 8.49
C PHE A 362 1.06 -6.44 8.03
N MET A 363 0.50 -7.55 7.51
CA MET A 363 1.27 -8.71 7.08
C MET A 363 2.10 -8.47 5.81
N ALA A 364 1.83 -7.42 5.04
CA ALA A 364 2.69 -7.06 3.93
C ALA A 364 4.13 -6.76 4.40
N ALA A 365 4.30 -6.27 5.63
CA ALA A 365 5.59 -5.91 6.19
C ALA A 365 6.61 -7.07 6.16
N GLU A 366 6.24 -8.27 6.60
CA GLU A 366 7.16 -9.41 6.61
C GLU A 366 7.49 -9.90 5.19
N GLN A 367 6.51 -9.88 4.27
CA GLN A 367 6.75 -10.24 2.87
C GLN A 367 7.68 -9.26 2.17
N ILE A 368 7.49 -7.95 2.40
CA ILE A 368 8.36 -6.91 1.86
C ILE A 368 9.78 -7.08 2.43
N TYR A 369 9.91 -7.34 3.74
CA TYR A 369 11.20 -7.57 4.38
C TYR A 369 11.93 -8.80 3.80
N ALA A 370 11.20 -9.88 3.55
CA ALA A 370 11.76 -11.08 2.94
C ALA A 370 12.29 -10.83 1.51
N ASN A 371 11.66 -9.93 0.76
CA ASN A 371 12.01 -9.66 -0.65
C ASN A 371 13.01 -8.50 -0.85
N ILE A 372 13.11 -7.54 0.08
CA ILE A 372 13.96 -6.37 -0.14
C ILE A 372 15.45 -6.73 -0.22
N ALA A 373 16.13 -6.21 -1.24
CA ALA A 373 17.54 -6.47 -1.52
C ALA A 373 18.53 -5.72 -0.63
N SER A 374 18.05 -4.68 0.09
CA SER A 374 18.86 -3.93 1.04
C SER A 374 19.46 -4.83 2.11
N THR A 375 20.73 -4.58 2.42
CA THR A 375 21.44 -5.28 3.50
C THR A 375 21.35 -4.54 4.83
N ASP A 376 21.06 -3.23 4.81
CA ASP A 376 20.69 -2.44 5.99
C ASP A 376 19.16 -2.28 6.02
N LYS A 377 18.49 -3.30 6.56
CA LYS A 377 17.05 -3.35 6.65
C LYS A 377 16.57 -3.65 8.07
N THR A 378 15.54 -2.94 8.51
CA THR A 378 14.90 -3.10 9.81
C THR A 378 13.42 -3.43 9.61
N LEU A 379 12.90 -4.40 10.35
CA LEU A 379 11.47 -4.70 10.47
C LEU A 379 11.05 -4.57 11.92
N THR A 380 9.92 -3.90 12.16
CA THR A 380 9.29 -3.79 13.48
C THR A 380 7.78 -3.71 13.32
N PHE A 381 7.05 -3.92 14.41
CA PHE A 381 5.60 -3.78 14.45
C PHE A 381 5.16 -2.82 15.55
N VAL A 382 3.96 -2.26 15.42
CA VAL A 382 3.33 -1.43 16.46
C VAL A 382 2.05 -2.13 16.92
N GLU A 383 2.02 -2.51 18.20
CA GLU A 383 0.87 -3.20 18.76
C GLU A 383 -0.37 -2.30 18.76
N GLY A 384 -1.46 -2.77 18.14
CA GLY A 384 -2.76 -2.12 18.18
C GLY A 384 -2.87 -0.82 17.38
N ALA A 385 -1.82 -0.41 16.67
CA ALA A 385 -1.92 0.67 15.71
C ALA A 385 -2.88 0.27 14.59
N SER A 386 -3.76 1.20 14.21
CA SER A 386 -4.60 1.10 13.02
C SER A 386 -3.79 1.39 11.76
N HIS A 387 -4.43 1.27 10.61
CA HIS A 387 -3.84 1.68 9.34
C HIS A 387 -3.35 3.14 9.36
N ASN A 388 -4.06 4.04 10.05
CA ASN A 388 -3.69 5.46 10.15
C ASN A 388 -2.80 5.80 11.36
N PHE A 389 -2.05 4.82 11.89
CA PHE A 389 -1.12 4.93 13.02
C PHE A 389 -1.75 5.22 14.39
N THR A 390 -2.99 5.68 14.46
CA THR A 390 -3.73 5.87 15.72
C THR A 390 -4.15 4.53 16.32
N PRO A 391 -4.47 4.45 17.63
CA PRO A 391 -4.95 3.22 18.24
C PRO A 391 -6.20 2.70 17.53
N GLU A 392 -6.22 1.42 17.18
CA GLU A 392 -7.40 0.74 16.64
C GLU A 392 -8.36 0.46 17.80
N THR A 393 -9.14 1.47 18.18
CA THR A 393 -10.03 1.41 19.34
C THR A 393 -11.08 0.31 19.22
N SER A 394 -11.46 -0.08 18.00
CA SER A 394 -12.40 -1.19 17.78
C SER A 394 -11.81 -2.55 18.16
N ALA A 395 -10.48 -2.67 18.20
CA ALA A 395 -9.77 -3.88 18.59
C ALA A 395 -9.55 -4.01 20.10
N GLU A 396 -9.73 -2.94 20.87
CA GLU A 396 -9.47 -2.93 22.30
C GLU A 396 -10.39 -3.87 23.10
N GLU A 397 -9.83 -4.61 24.04
CA GLU A 397 -10.56 -5.38 25.06
C GLU A 397 -11.00 -4.49 26.23
N TYR A 398 -10.26 -3.42 26.48
CA TYR A 398 -10.59 -2.39 27.46
C TYR A 398 -10.10 -1.01 26.95
N PRO A 399 -10.80 0.09 27.29
CA PRO A 399 -10.45 1.41 26.78
C PRO A 399 -8.99 1.80 27.06
N GLY A 400 -8.27 2.18 26.01
CA GLY A 400 -6.87 2.62 26.09
C GLY A 400 -5.85 1.48 26.14
N GLN A 401 -6.24 0.24 25.82
CA GLN A 401 -5.35 -0.92 25.78
C GLN A 401 -4.07 -0.66 24.99
N PHE A 402 -4.15 0.04 23.87
CA PHE A 402 -3.01 0.23 22.97
C PHE A 402 -2.21 1.51 23.21
N GLY A 403 -2.61 2.34 24.18
CA GLY A 403 -1.87 3.54 24.56
C GLY A 403 -1.72 4.55 23.41
N ASP A 404 -0.57 5.22 23.34
CA ASP A 404 -0.26 6.21 22.29
C ASP A 404 0.60 5.59 21.18
N THR A 405 -0.06 4.86 20.29
CA THR A 405 0.59 4.20 19.15
C THR A 405 1.28 5.19 18.22
N VAL A 406 0.78 6.42 18.11
CA VAL A 406 1.36 7.48 17.25
C VAL A 406 2.74 7.86 17.79
N THR A 407 2.81 8.22 19.08
CA THR A 407 4.07 8.62 19.70
C THR A 407 5.11 7.52 19.60
N HIS A 408 4.75 6.28 19.93
CA HIS A 408 5.67 5.14 19.92
C HIS A 408 6.16 4.78 18.52
N CYS A 409 5.27 4.78 17.52
CA CYS A 409 5.62 4.61 16.12
C CYS A 409 6.66 5.64 15.65
N PHE A 410 6.34 6.92 15.78
CA PHE A 410 7.20 7.96 15.22
C PHE A 410 8.45 8.23 16.07
N ASP A 411 8.45 7.87 17.36
CA ASP A 411 9.67 7.86 18.15
C ASP A 411 10.67 6.81 17.69
N PHE A 412 10.20 5.61 17.34
CA PHE A 412 11.03 4.58 16.75
C PHE A 412 11.59 5.02 15.39
N VAL A 413 10.72 5.54 14.51
CA VAL A 413 11.12 6.04 13.18
C VAL A 413 12.18 7.14 13.31
N ALA A 414 11.98 8.10 14.20
CA ALA A 414 12.94 9.19 14.41
C ALA A 414 14.28 8.71 14.97
N HIS A 415 14.27 7.70 15.84
CA HIS A 415 15.50 7.08 16.32
C HIS A 415 16.23 6.38 15.17
N TRP A 416 15.54 5.53 14.40
CA TRP A 416 16.09 4.83 13.24
C TRP A 416 16.75 5.78 12.23
N LEU A 417 16.12 6.92 11.96
CA LEU A 417 16.66 7.97 11.07
C LEU A 417 17.94 8.59 11.64
N LYS A 418 17.93 9.02 12.91
CA LYS A 418 19.08 9.70 13.56
C LYS A 418 20.31 8.79 13.70
N GLU A 419 20.13 7.49 13.76
CA GLU A 419 21.25 6.54 13.82
C GLU A 419 21.96 6.36 12.47
N ARG A 420 21.26 6.63 11.36
CA ARG A 420 21.75 6.34 10.00
C ARG A 420 22.16 7.57 9.19
N PHE A 421 21.54 8.72 9.45
CA PHE A 421 21.66 9.93 8.66
C PHE A 421 21.87 11.15 9.56
#